data_AF-A0A8C4M6H0-F1
#
_entry.id   AF-A0A8C4M6H0-F1
#
_cell.length_a   1.000
_cell.length_b   1.000
_cell.length_c   1.000
_cell.angle_alpha   90.00
_cell.angle_beta   90.00
_cell.angle_gamma   90.00
#
_symmetry.space_group_name_H-M   'P 1'
#
loop_
_entity.id
_entity.type
_entity.pdbx_description
1 polymer ?
#
loop_
_entity_poly.entity_id
_entity_poly.type
_entity_poly.pdbx_seq_one_letter_code
_entity_poly.pdbx_strand_id
1 'polypeptide(L)'
;ISPELTPVANLPLLCILNCCMAYNVGLPEAKIFSGPSSEQFGYAVQQFLNPKGNWLLVGSPWSGFPENRMGDVYKCPVDLSTATCEKLNLQTSTSIPNVTEMKTNMSLGLTLTRNVGTGGFLTCGPLWAQQCGSQYYTTGVCSDVSPDFQLLASFSPAAQSGVNSICQ
;
A
#
# COMPACT_ATOMS: atom_id res chain seq x y z
N ILE A 1 -35.41 -7.70 -66.48
CA ILE A 1 -34.19 -8.40 -66.03
C ILE A 1 -33.22 -7.29 -65.62
N SER A 2 -32.90 -6.96 -64.37
CA SER A 2 -33.21 -7.43 -63.02
C SER A 2 -32.93 -6.24 -62.07
N PRO A 3 -33.35 -6.28 -60.80
CA PRO A 3 -33.42 -5.11 -59.92
C PRO A 3 -32.15 -4.88 -59.08
N GLU A 4 -32.00 -3.63 -58.62
CA GLU A 4 -31.55 -3.14 -57.30
C GLU A 4 -30.32 -3.74 -56.58
N LEU A 5 -29.50 -2.85 -55.96
CA LEU A 5 -29.20 -2.80 -54.51
C LEU A 5 -27.83 -2.15 -54.24
N THR A 6 -27.86 -0.90 -53.77
CA THR A 6 -26.83 -0.40 -52.85
C THR A 6 -26.92 -1.14 -51.51
N PRO A 7 -25.81 -1.44 -50.83
CA PRO A 7 -25.83 -1.51 -49.38
C PRO A 7 -24.95 -0.42 -48.78
N VAL A 8 -25.64 0.53 -48.14
CA VAL A 8 -25.17 1.29 -47.00
C VAL A 8 -24.79 0.32 -45.88
N ALA A 9 -23.89 0.75 -44.99
CA ALA A 9 -23.57 0.18 -43.67
C ALA A 9 -22.49 -0.90 -43.61
N ASN A 10 -21.23 -0.47 -43.69
CA ASN A 10 -20.09 -1.17 -43.07
C ASN A 10 -19.58 -0.45 -41.81
N LEU A 11 -20.45 0.33 -41.15
CA LEU A 11 -20.15 0.96 -39.86
C LEU A 11 -20.46 0.11 -38.60
N PRO A 12 -21.22 -1.01 -38.61
CA PRO A 12 -21.47 -1.75 -37.37
C PRO A 12 -20.32 -2.70 -37.02
N LEU A 13 -19.53 -3.18 -38.00
CA LEU A 13 -18.49 -4.18 -37.76
C LEU A 13 -17.28 -3.61 -37.01
N LEU A 14 -16.96 -2.33 -37.21
CA LEU A 14 -15.87 -1.64 -36.53
C LEU A 14 -16.21 -1.34 -35.06
N CYS A 15 -17.49 -1.12 -34.75
CA CYS A 15 -17.96 -0.88 -33.38
C CYS A 15 -18.00 -2.16 -32.54
N ILE A 16 -18.30 -3.32 -33.14
CA ILE A 16 -18.34 -4.61 -32.42
C ILE A 16 -16.92 -5.06 -32.00
N LEU A 17 -15.89 -4.70 -32.77
CA LEU A 17 -14.50 -5.08 -32.47
C LEU A 17 -13.89 -4.30 -31.28
N ASN A 18 -14.41 -3.11 -30.98
CA ASN A 18 -13.91 -2.25 -29.90
C ASN A 18 -14.58 -2.50 -28.53
N CYS A 19 -15.67 -3.28 -28.47
CA CYS A 19 -16.39 -3.57 -27.22
C CYS A 19 -15.87 -4.82 -26.48
N CYS A 20 -14.94 -5.55 -27.07
CA CYS A 20 -14.29 -6.72 -26.47
C CYS A 20 -12.80 -6.41 -26.29
N MET A 21 -12.13 -7.11 -25.38
CA MET A 21 -10.69 -7.00 -25.04
C MET A 21 -10.31 -6.13 -23.82
N ALA A 22 -11.05 -6.24 -22.72
CA ALA A 22 -10.47 -6.12 -21.37
C ALA A 22 -10.66 -7.44 -20.60
N TYR A 23 -10.24 -8.56 -21.20
CA TYR A 23 -10.40 -9.91 -20.64
C TYR A 23 -9.07 -10.69 -20.52
N ASN A 24 -7.93 -10.03 -20.71
CA ASN A 24 -6.61 -10.66 -20.74
C ASN A 24 -5.99 -10.88 -19.35
N VAL A 25 -6.77 -10.78 -18.28
CA VAL A 25 -6.34 -11.22 -16.94
C VAL A 25 -6.58 -12.72 -16.83
N GLY A 26 -5.49 -13.49 -16.86
CA GLY A 26 -5.55 -14.94 -16.66
C GLY A 26 -6.07 -15.27 -15.27
N LEU A 27 -7.20 -15.98 -15.20
CA LEU A 27 -7.72 -16.56 -13.95
C LEU A 27 -7.05 -17.91 -13.61
N PRO A 28 -6.84 -18.84 -14.57
CA PRO A 28 -6.09 -20.06 -14.30
C PRO A 28 -4.66 -19.72 -13.87
N GLU A 29 -4.11 -20.48 -12.92
CA GLU A 29 -2.74 -20.31 -12.41
C GLU A 29 -2.48 -18.96 -11.72
N ALA A 30 -3.53 -18.24 -11.31
CA ALA A 30 -3.38 -17.05 -10.49
C ALA A 30 -2.58 -17.35 -9.21
N LYS A 31 -1.54 -16.53 -8.96
CA LYS A 31 -0.70 -16.68 -7.79
C LYS A 31 -1.41 -16.13 -6.55
N ILE A 32 -1.55 -16.96 -5.52
CA ILE A 32 -2.20 -16.59 -4.26
C ILE A 32 -1.12 -16.30 -3.20
N PHE A 33 -1.19 -15.12 -2.62
CA PHE A 33 -0.41 -14.76 -1.44
C PHE A 33 -1.31 -14.76 -0.21
N SER A 34 -0.95 -15.55 0.79
CA SER A 34 -1.71 -15.69 2.02
C SER A 34 -0.90 -15.17 3.21
N GLY A 35 -1.59 -14.58 4.18
CA GLY A 35 -1.01 -14.09 5.43
C GLY A 35 -2.04 -14.11 6.56
N PRO A 36 -1.69 -13.60 7.75
CA PRO A 36 -2.56 -13.68 8.92
C PRO A 36 -3.85 -12.86 8.74
N SER A 37 -5.01 -13.52 8.75
CA SER A 37 -6.31 -12.85 8.59
C SER A 37 -6.67 -11.94 9.77
N SER A 38 -6.27 -12.33 11.00
CA SER A 38 -6.43 -11.51 12.21
C SER A 38 -5.65 -10.20 12.15
N GLU A 39 -4.60 -10.12 11.32
CA GLU A 39 -3.79 -8.92 11.11
C GLU A 39 -4.24 -8.09 9.89
N GLN A 40 -5.38 -8.46 9.28
CA GLN A 40 -5.92 -7.83 8.08
C GLN A 40 -4.90 -7.81 6.92
N PHE A 41 -4.13 -8.87 6.77
CA PHE A 41 -3.23 -9.03 5.63
C PHE A 41 -4.01 -8.90 4.32
N GLY A 42 -3.55 -8.01 3.42
CA GLY A 42 -4.21 -7.74 2.15
C GLY A 42 -5.07 -6.48 2.14
N TYR A 43 -5.10 -5.71 3.24
CA TYR A 43 -5.89 -4.48 3.32
C TYR A 43 -5.52 -3.47 2.22
N ALA A 44 -4.22 -3.31 1.97
CA ALA A 44 -3.69 -2.53 0.86
C ALA A 44 -2.68 -3.38 0.09
N VAL A 45 -2.63 -3.24 -1.24
CA VAL A 45 -1.69 -3.99 -2.09
C VAL A 45 -1.05 -3.06 -3.11
N GLN A 46 0.24 -3.27 -3.39
CA GLN A 46 0.98 -2.46 -4.36
C GLN A 46 2.03 -3.30 -5.08
N GLN A 47 2.02 -3.28 -6.41
CA GLN A 47 3.09 -3.90 -7.20
C GLN A 47 4.38 -3.07 -7.09
N PHE A 48 5.50 -3.76 -6.91
CA PHE A 48 6.80 -3.16 -6.65
C PHE A 48 7.92 -3.91 -7.37
N LEU A 49 8.75 -3.17 -8.08
CA LEU A 49 9.86 -3.69 -8.87
C LEU A 49 11.12 -2.93 -8.46
N ASN A 50 12.20 -3.67 -8.23
CA ASN A 50 13.53 -3.17 -7.98
C ASN A 50 14.56 -4.08 -8.68
N PRO A 51 15.87 -3.72 -8.71
CA PRO A 51 16.88 -4.57 -9.34
C PRO A 51 17.03 -5.98 -8.75
N LYS A 52 16.48 -6.23 -7.55
CA LYS A 52 16.54 -7.53 -6.86
C LYS A 52 15.36 -8.45 -7.20
N GLY A 53 14.31 -7.94 -7.86
CA GLY A 53 13.19 -8.75 -8.34
C GLY A 53 11.84 -8.03 -8.36
N ASN A 54 10.81 -8.82 -8.62
CA ASN A 54 9.42 -8.40 -8.64
C ASN A 54 8.74 -8.77 -7.33
N TRP A 55 8.02 -7.82 -6.75
CA TRP A 55 7.41 -7.92 -5.43
C TRP A 55 5.96 -7.46 -5.47
N LEU A 56 5.13 -8.12 -4.67
CA LEU A 56 3.85 -7.58 -4.23
C LEU A 56 4.03 -7.11 -2.79
N LEU A 57 3.83 -5.81 -2.57
CA LEU A 57 3.77 -5.26 -1.23
C LEU A 57 2.35 -5.39 -0.70
N VAL A 58 2.22 -5.80 0.55
CA VAL A 58 0.92 -6.07 1.19
C VAL A 58 0.87 -5.39 2.56
N GLY A 59 -0.08 -4.47 2.72
CA GLY A 59 -0.39 -3.84 4.00
C GLY A 59 -1.14 -4.79 4.92
N SER A 60 -0.78 -4.76 6.20
CA SER A 60 -1.39 -5.52 7.28
C SER A 60 -1.57 -4.60 8.49
N PRO A 61 -2.57 -3.71 8.46
CA PRO A 61 -2.72 -2.65 9.45
C PRO A 61 -3.03 -3.17 10.86
N TRP A 62 -3.44 -4.42 11.00
CA TRP A 62 -3.67 -5.06 12.30
C TRP A 62 -2.50 -5.92 12.76
N SER A 63 -1.33 -5.79 12.14
CA SER A 63 -0.14 -6.50 12.59
C SER A 63 0.20 -6.16 14.05
N GLY A 64 0.47 -7.20 14.84
CA GLY A 64 0.58 -7.10 16.30
C GLY A 64 -0.75 -7.27 17.05
N PHE A 65 -1.85 -7.69 16.42
CA PHE A 65 -3.07 -8.07 17.14
C PHE A 65 -2.82 -9.25 18.11
N PRO A 66 -3.46 -9.30 19.31
CA PRO A 66 -4.44 -8.35 19.85
C PRO A 66 -3.83 -7.13 20.55
N GLU A 67 -2.63 -7.26 21.11
CA GLU A 67 -1.97 -6.21 21.88
C GLU A 67 -0.80 -5.63 21.09
N ASN A 68 -0.75 -4.29 20.99
CA ASN A 68 0.26 -3.58 20.21
C ASN A 68 0.08 -3.68 18.69
N ARG A 69 -1.18 -3.46 18.24
CA ARG A 69 -1.63 -3.44 16.84
C ARG A 69 -1.08 -2.24 16.05
N MET A 70 0.24 -2.15 15.92
CA MET A 70 0.91 -1.04 15.24
C MET A 70 0.73 -1.10 13.72
N GLY A 71 0.47 -2.28 13.16
CA GLY A 71 0.42 -2.50 11.72
C GLY A 71 1.81 -2.64 11.09
N ASP A 72 1.88 -3.20 9.90
CA ASP A 72 3.11 -3.35 9.13
C ASP A 72 2.84 -3.60 7.64
N VAL A 73 3.91 -3.69 6.85
CA VAL A 73 3.91 -4.07 5.44
C VAL A 73 4.71 -5.35 5.25
N TYR A 74 4.23 -6.22 4.39
CA TYR A 74 4.92 -7.42 3.94
C TYR A 74 5.39 -7.23 2.48
N LYS A 75 6.52 -7.84 2.12
CA LYS A 75 6.94 -8.02 0.72
C LYS A 75 6.77 -9.49 0.34
N CYS A 76 6.17 -9.74 -0.81
CA CYS A 76 5.95 -11.08 -1.34
C CYS A 76 6.64 -11.20 -2.70
N PRO A 77 7.64 -12.08 -2.88
CA PRO A 77 8.28 -12.22 -4.18
C PRO A 77 7.33 -12.84 -5.20
N VAL A 78 7.28 -12.28 -6.40
CA VAL A 78 6.37 -12.72 -7.48
C VAL A 78 6.95 -13.90 -8.26
N ASP A 79 8.26 -13.93 -8.46
CA ASP A 79 8.91 -14.90 -9.37
C ASP A 79 9.10 -16.30 -8.74
N LEU A 80 8.86 -16.46 -7.44
CA LEU A 80 9.07 -17.72 -6.69
C LEU A 80 7.73 -18.38 -6.36
N SER A 81 7.43 -19.55 -6.92
CA SER A 81 6.12 -20.22 -6.78
C SER A 81 5.74 -20.62 -5.34
N THR A 82 6.71 -20.92 -4.49
CA THR A 82 6.50 -21.37 -3.09
C THR A 82 6.87 -20.34 -2.04
N ALA A 83 7.14 -19.09 -2.44
CA ALA A 83 7.71 -18.13 -1.53
C ALA A 83 6.69 -17.51 -0.57
N THR A 84 7.10 -17.42 0.69
CA THR A 84 6.36 -16.79 1.77
C THR A 84 6.56 -15.28 1.74
N CYS A 85 5.51 -14.54 2.09
CA CYS A 85 5.61 -13.10 2.32
C CYS A 85 6.44 -12.81 3.57
N GLU A 86 7.38 -11.87 3.48
CA GLU A 86 8.27 -11.46 4.56
C GLU A 86 7.77 -10.14 5.16
N LYS A 87 7.60 -10.11 6.47
CA LYS A 87 7.26 -8.89 7.24
C LYS A 87 8.45 -7.93 7.26
N LEU A 88 8.23 -6.66 6.92
CA LEU A 88 9.30 -5.66 6.83
C LEU A 88 9.68 -5.02 8.18
N ASN A 89 8.83 -5.15 9.21
CA ASN A 89 9.04 -4.60 10.55
C ASN A 89 9.21 -3.07 10.58
N LEU A 90 8.51 -2.35 9.68
CA LEU A 90 8.66 -0.89 9.50
C LEU A 90 8.15 -0.08 10.71
N GLN A 91 7.23 -0.64 11.49
CA GLN A 91 6.70 -0.02 12.70
C GLN A 91 7.78 0.30 13.74
N THR A 92 8.85 -0.51 13.78
CA THR A 92 9.95 -0.33 14.74
C THR A 92 10.81 0.89 14.41
N SER A 93 10.92 1.21 13.13
CA SER A 93 11.78 2.29 12.61
C SER A 93 11.00 3.56 12.27
N THR A 94 9.67 3.47 12.14
CA THR A 94 8.81 4.62 11.90
C THR A 94 8.76 5.51 13.14
N SER A 95 9.30 6.72 13.06
CA SER A 95 9.39 7.63 14.21
C SER A 95 9.47 9.10 13.78
N ILE A 96 8.79 9.99 14.51
CA ILE A 96 8.95 11.44 14.38
C ILE A 96 9.83 11.96 15.51
N PRO A 97 10.92 12.72 15.22
CA PRO A 97 11.78 13.27 16.26
C PRO A 97 11.10 14.41 17.02
N ASN A 98 11.56 14.68 18.25
CA ASN A 98 11.15 15.82 19.07
C ASN A 98 9.66 15.87 19.45
N VAL A 99 9.01 14.70 19.53
CA VAL A 99 7.62 14.54 19.99
C VAL A 99 7.50 13.28 20.85
N THR A 100 6.46 13.21 21.67
CA THR A 100 6.11 11.98 22.39
C THR A 100 5.12 11.19 21.54
N GLU A 101 5.57 10.03 21.03
CA GLU A 101 4.80 9.22 20.09
C GLU A 101 3.87 8.22 20.80
N MET A 102 2.65 8.07 20.29
CA MET A 102 1.73 6.98 20.62
C MET A 102 1.50 6.12 19.38
N LYS A 103 2.22 4.99 19.33
CA LYS A 103 2.24 4.08 18.17
C LYS A 103 1.24 2.93 18.29
N THR A 104 0.76 2.64 19.50
CA THR A 104 -0.25 1.60 19.71
C THR A 104 -1.48 1.90 18.88
N ASN A 105 -1.96 0.92 18.11
CA ASN A 105 -3.10 1.04 17.20
C ASN A 105 -2.90 1.99 16.00
N MET A 106 -1.66 2.43 15.70
CA MET A 106 -1.40 3.39 14.62
C MET A 106 -1.78 2.90 13.21
N SER A 107 -1.89 1.58 13.04
CA SER A 107 -2.39 0.93 11.82
C SER A 107 -1.55 1.24 10.57
N LEU A 108 -0.22 1.15 10.69
CA LEU A 108 0.72 1.26 9.58
C LEU A 108 0.42 0.21 8.50
N GLY A 109 0.52 0.59 7.23
CA GLY A 109 0.14 -0.28 6.11
C GLY A 109 -1.33 -0.12 5.68
N LEU A 110 -2.09 0.81 6.28
CA LEU A 110 -3.43 1.19 5.77
C LEU A 110 -3.35 1.89 4.41
N THR A 111 -2.29 2.65 4.17
CA THR A 111 -2.00 3.26 2.88
C THR A 111 -0.64 2.78 2.39
N LEU A 112 -0.56 2.50 1.09
CA LEU A 112 0.63 2.00 0.43
C LEU A 112 0.64 2.52 -1.00
N THR A 113 1.69 3.24 -1.39
CA THR A 113 1.81 3.82 -2.74
C THR A 113 3.26 3.91 -3.19
N ARG A 114 3.51 3.93 -4.49
CA ARG A 114 4.87 4.10 -5.03
C ARG A 114 5.38 5.52 -4.80
N ASN A 115 6.68 5.63 -4.50
CA ASN A 115 7.39 6.90 -4.50
C ASN A 115 8.33 6.93 -5.69
N VAL A 116 7.94 7.64 -6.75
CA VAL A 116 8.76 7.75 -7.97
C VAL A 116 10.03 8.58 -7.77
N GLY A 117 10.04 9.48 -6.78
CA GLY A 117 11.19 10.33 -6.49
C GLY A 117 12.36 9.57 -5.88
N THR A 118 12.08 8.63 -4.97
CA THR A 118 13.09 7.76 -4.35
C THR A 118 13.24 6.40 -5.02
N GLY A 119 12.34 6.07 -5.97
CA GLY A 119 12.20 4.72 -6.54
C GLY A 119 11.57 3.70 -5.56
N GLY A 120 11.23 4.16 -4.36
CA GLY A 120 10.72 3.37 -3.26
C GLY A 120 9.20 3.35 -3.18
N PHE A 121 8.68 3.36 -1.95
CA PHE A 121 7.26 3.43 -1.66
C PHE A 121 7.01 4.18 -0.35
N LEU A 122 5.82 4.77 -0.24
CA LEU A 122 5.30 5.34 0.98
C LEU A 122 4.33 4.36 1.63
N THR A 123 4.40 4.24 2.95
CA THR A 123 3.34 3.61 3.75
C THR A 123 2.92 4.51 4.90
N CYS A 124 1.63 4.52 5.25
CA CYS A 124 1.11 5.39 6.30
C CYS A 124 0.30 4.62 7.34
N GLY A 125 0.41 5.09 8.58
CA GLY A 125 -0.41 4.72 9.73
C GLY A 125 -1.24 5.92 10.18
N PRO A 126 -2.48 6.08 9.69
CA PRO A 126 -3.30 7.27 9.94
C PRO A 126 -3.71 7.43 11.40
N LEU A 127 -3.62 6.37 12.21
CA LEU A 127 -3.98 6.42 13.63
C LEU A 127 -2.76 6.65 14.54
N TRP A 128 -1.57 6.90 13.98
CA TRP A 128 -0.44 7.39 14.77
C TRP A 128 -0.82 8.70 15.43
N ALA A 129 -0.50 8.82 16.71
CA ALA A 129 -0.82 10.00 17.49
C ALA A 129 0.42 10.57 18.18
N GLN A 130 0.41 11.89 18.33
CA GLN A 130 1.35 12.63 19.15
C GLN A 130 0.69 12.97 20.49
N GLN A 131 1.41 12.82 21.59
CA GLN A 131 0.97 13.36 22.87
C GLN A 131 1.28 14.87 22.94
N CYS A 132 0.27 15.66 23.26
CA CYS A 132 0.36 17.10 23.49
C CYS A 132 -0.29 17.44 24.83
N GLY A 133 0.51 17.84 25.83
CA GLY A 133 0.06 17.93 27.21
C GLY A 133 -0.48 16.59 27.74
N SER A 134 -1.76 16.55 28.11
CA SER A 134 -2.45 15.35 28.60
C SER A 134 -3.30 14.64 27.53
N GLN A 135 -3.31 15.12 26.29
CA GLN A 135 -4.14 14.59 25.21
C GLN A 135 -3.29 13.94 24.11
N TYR A 136 -3.91 13.02 23.36
CA TYR A 136 -3.31 12.39 22.17
C TYR A 136 -4.02 12.92 20.93
N TYR A 137 -3.24 13.52 20.03
CA TYR A 137 -3.72 14.06 18.77
C TYR A 137 -3.31 13.14 17.63
N THR A 138 -4.30 12.55 16.96
CA THR A 138 -4.08 11.67 15.81
C THR A 138 -3.79 12.50 14.58
N THR A 139 -2.51 12.68 14.27
CA THR A 139 -2.05 13.41 13.07
C THR A 139 -1.63 12.47 11.95
N GLY A 140 -1.54 11.16 12.25
CA GLY A 140 -1.04 10.15 11.34
C GLY A 140 0.46 10.26 11.09
N VAL A 141 1.05 9.21 10.53
CA VAL A 141 2.45 9.21 10.10
C VAL A 141 2.57 8.49 8.78
N CYS A 142 3.47 8.98 7.93
CA CYS A 142 3.90 8.29 6.72
C CYS A 142 5.40 8.04 6.77
N SER A 143 5.84 6.93 6.21
CA SER A 143 7.24 6.54 6.09
C SER A 143 7.60 6.33 4.64
N ASP A 144 8.68 6.95 4.21
CA ASP A 144 9.33 6.72 2.93
C ASP A 144 10.32 5.58 3.05
N VAL A 145 10.20 4.60 2.16
CA VAL A 145 10.96 3.35 2.19
C VAL A 145 11.65 3.18 0.85
N SER A 146 12.96 2.96 0.90
CA SER A 146 13.83 2.82 -0.27
C SER A 146 13.49 1.60 -1.15
N PRO A 147 14.03 1.55 -2.38
CA PRO A 147 14.05 0.35 -3.23
C PRO A 147 14.51 -0.93 -2.52
N ASP A 148 15.40 -0.81 -1.53
CA ASP A 148 15.99 -1.93 -0.77
C ASP A 148 15.24 -2.24 0.54
N PHE A 149 14.01 -1.75 0.67
CA PHE A 149 13.15 -1.94 1.84
C PHE A 149 13.70 -1.35 3.15
N GLN A 150 14.61 -0.38 3.05
CA GLN A 150 15.12 0.38 4.20
C GLN A 150 14.29 1.65 4.39
N LEU A 151 13.87 1.93 5.62
CA LEU A 151 13.18 3.18 5.96
C LEU A 151 14.14 4.36 5.81
N LEU A 152 13.75 5.35 5.00
CA LEU A 152 14.55 6.54 4.70
C LEU A 152 14.19 7.68 5.64
N ALA A 153 12.91 7.96 5.80
CA ALA A 153 12.39 9.02 6.65
C ALA A 153 10.94 8.75 7.03
N SER A 154 10.52 9.28 8.18
CA SER A 154 9.12 9.37 8.55
C SER A 154 8.72 10.83 8.69
N PHE A 155 7.49 11.15 8.31
CA PHE A 155 6.95 12.49 8.37
C PHE A 155 5.47 12.47 8.77
N SER A 156 5.07 13.51 9.49
CA SER A 156 3.69 13.78 9.88
C SER A 156 3.45 15.27 9.67
N PRO A 157 2.83 15.68 8.54
CA PRO A 157 2.68 17.10 8.21
C PRO A 157 1.81 17.88 9.22
N ALA A 158 0.91 17.18 9.92
CA ALA A 158 0.03 17.76 10.93
C ALA A 158 0.60 17.67 12.36
N ALA A 159 1.77 17.06 12.56
CA ALA A 159 2.42 17.01 13.87
C ALA A 159 3.00 18.39 14.25
N GLN A 160 2.89 18.75 15.53
CA GLN A 160 3.38 20.03 16.04
C GLN A 160 4.70 19.83 16.78
N SER A 161 5.79 20.41 16.28
CA SER A 161 7.12 20.25 16.88
C SER A 161 7.27 21.07 18.17
N GLY A 162 7.89 20.47 19.20
CA GLY A 162 8.27 21.16 20.45
C GLY A 162 8.09 20.29 21.69
N VAL A 163 9.03 20.35 22.63
CA VAL A 163 8.89 19.70 23.95
C VAL A 163 7.87 20.52 24.74
N ASN A 164 6.77 19.89 25.19
CA ASN A 164 5.61 20.54 25.82
C ASN A 164 4.72 21.38 24.89
N SER A 165 4.75 21.15 23.57
CA SER A 165 3.78 21.79 22.69
C SER A 165 2.35 21.38 23.07
N ILE A 166 1.47 22.37 23.22
CA ILE A 166 0.03 22.19 23.25
C ILE A 166 -0.39 22.20 21.79
N CYS A 167 -0.94 21.08 21.30
CA CYS A 167 -1.40 21.01 19.92
C CYS A 167 -2.67 21.85 19.76
N GLN A 168 -2.60 22.89 18.93
CA GLN A 168 -3.74 23.75 18.57
C GLN A 168 -4.42 23.31 17.28
#